data_AF-A0A3R6K9J7-F1
#
_entry.id   AF-A0A3R6K9J7-F1
#
_cell.length_a   1.000
_cell.length_b   1.000
_cell.length_c   1.000
_cell.angle_alpha   90.00
_cell.angle_beta   90.00
_cell.angle_gamma   90.00
#
_symmetry.space_group_name_H-M   'P 1'
#
loop_
_entity.id
_entity.type
_entity.pdbx_description
1 polymer ?
#
loop_
_entity_poly.entity_id
_entity_poly.type
_entity_poly.pdbx_seq_one_letter_code
_entity_poly.pdbx_strand_id
1 'polypeptide(L)'
;MIMKTIKFGNRELNIKYGYKATLRGGLLKKIIQMSDIGADMESVERLLDFLPEMLLAGLQKFHADEFGYDPDNEAQKAEKMNKVYDLLDDYFDSDCGDMQTLFATLQKEMLDNGFLSKVVNRKTKKSKTEPTEIEEAGESEN
;
A
#
# COMPACT_ATOMS: atom_id res chain seq x y z
N MET A 1 12.06 -13.91 -5.32
CA MET A 1 11.05 -13.20 -4.48
C MET A 1 10.83 -11.86 -5.14
N ILE A 2 9.60 -11.49 -5.53
CA ILE A 2 9.33 -10.18 -6.15
C ILE A 2 9.44 -9.13 -5.04
N MET A 3 10.15 -8.04 -5.30
CA MET A 3 10.29 -6.87 -4.43
C MET A 3 10.36 -5.62 -5.32
N LYS A 4 10.02 -4.46 -4.76
CA LYS A 4 10.03 -3.20 -5.49
C LYS A 4 11.18 -2.33 -5.04
N THR A 5 11.99 -1.85 -5.96
CA THR A 5 13.04 -0.87 -5.69
C THR A 5 12.53 0.52 -6.05
N ILE A 6 12.71 1.49 -5.17
CA ILE A 6 12.34 2.90 -5.37
C ILE A 6 13.60 3.74 -5.14
N LYS A 7 13.78 4.77 -5.97
CA LYS A 7 14.89 5.72 -5.87
C LYS A 7 14.45 6.94 -5.06
N PHE A 8 15.21 7.32 -4.05
CA PHE A 8 15.04 8.50 -3.20
C PHE A 8 16.32 9.32 -3.31
N GLY A 9 16.30 10.40 -4.10
CA GLY A 9 17.53 11.14 -4.46
C GLY A 9 18.61 10.22 -5.05
N ASN A 10 19.73 10.08 -4.34
CA ASN A 10 20.85 9.21 -4.75
C ASN A 10 20.79 7.78 -4.17
N ARG A 11 19.74 7.44 -3.43
CA ARG A 11 19.57 6.14 -2.76
C ARG A 11 18.58 5.28 -3.52
N GLU A 12 18.86 3.98 -3.62
CA GLU A 12 17.88 2.98 -4.09
C GLU A 12 17.53 2.05 -2.93
N LEU A 13 16.23 2.00 -2.59
CA LEU A 13 15.74 1.24 -1.45
C LEU A 13 14.74 0.17 -1.89
N ASN A 14 14.98 -1.05 -1.44
CA ASN A 14 14.06 -2.18 -1.60
C ASN A 14 12.91 -2.08 -0.61
N ILE A 15 11.68 -2.16 -1.12
CA ILE A 15 10.43 -2.10 -0.37
C ILE A 15 9.81 -3.50 -0.32
N LYS A 16 9.44 -3.93 0.89
CA LYS A 16 8.67 -5.15 1.12
C LYS A 16 7.92 -5.14 2.44
N TYR A 17 6.61 -5.38 2.36
CA TYR A 17 5.74 -5.39 3.52
C TYR A 17 5.82 -6.68 4.33
N GLY A 18 6.15 -6.54 5.62
CA GLY A 18 6.13 -7.62 6.61
C GLY A 18 4.80 -7.71 7.36
N TYR A 19 4.38 -8.93 7.73
CA TYR A 19 3.10 -9.19 8.39
C TYR A 19 2.86 -8.36 9.67
N LYS A 20 3.84 -8.29 10.59
CA LYS A 20 3.70 -7.56 11.88
C LYS A 20 3.45 -6.07 11.63
N ALA A 21 4.29 -5.43 10.83
CA ALA A 21 4.19 -4.00 10.53
C ALA A 21 2.90 -3.64 9.80
N THR A 22 2.48 -4.44 8.81
CA THR A 22 1.23 -4.19 8.07
C THR A 22 -0.01 -4.30 8.96
N LEU A 23 -0.08 -5.34 9.81
CA LEU A 23 -1.24 -5.56 10.67
C LEU A 23 -1.28 -4.58 11.85
N ARG A 24 -0.18 -4.47 12.60
CA ARG A 24 -0.11 -3.65 13.82
C ARG A 24 -0.05 -2.16 13.52
N GLY A 25 0.50 -1.77 12.37
CA GLY A 25 0.44 -0.39 11.86
C GLY A 25 -0.93 0.00 11.28
N GLY A 26 -1.89 -0.93 11.18
CA GLY A 26 -3.23 -0.62 10.68
C GLY A 26 -3.31 -0.20 9.21
N LEU A 27 -2.26 -0.49 8.41
CA LEU A 27 -2.13 0.01 7.04
C LEU A 27 -3.28 -0.42 6.13
N LEU A 28 -3.78 -1.64 6.31
CA LEU A 28 -4.87 -2.16 5.48
C LEU A 28 -6.17 -1.39 5.66
N LYS A 29 -6.49 -1.03 6.90
CA LYS A 29 -7.69 -0.25 7.21
C LYS A 29 -7.60 1.13 6.56
N LYS A 30 -6.42 1.78 6.68
CA LYS A 30 -6.16 3.09 6.09
C LYS A 30 -6.28 3.06 4.56
N ILE A 31 -5.71 2.05 3.90
CA ILE A 31 -5.80 1.91 2.44
C ILE A 31 -7.24 1.70 1.95
N ILE A 32 -8.05 0.93 2.68
CA ILE A 32 -9.47 0.76 2.35
C ILE A 32 -10.24 2.09 2.51
N GLN A 33 -9.90 2.90 3.51
CA GLN A 33 -10.49 4.22 3.69
C GLN A 33 -10.06 5.20 2.59
N MET A 34 -8.94 4.92 1.91
CA MET A 34 -8.38 5.75 0.85
C MET A 34 -8.86 5.39 -0.56
N SER A 35 -9.59 4.28 -0.74
CA SER A 35 -10.06 3.87 -2.08
C SER A 35 -11.17 4.76 -2.67
N ASP A 36 -11.66 5.73 -1.90
CA ASP A 36 -12.72 6.69 -2.29
C ASP A 36 -12.21 8.13 -2.42
N ILE A 37 -10.88 8.31 -2.49
CA ILE A 37 -10.21 9.61 -2.49
C ILE A 37 -10.28 10.25 -3.89
N GLY A 38 -10.93 11.42 -3.97
CA GLY A 38 -10.99 12.26 -5.16
C GLY A 38 -9.71 13.09 -5.37
N ALA A 39 -9.70 13.96 -6.39
CA ALA A 39 -8.57 14.86 -6.65
C ALA A 39 -8.64 16.18 -5.84
N ASP A 40 -9.46 16.23 -4.81
CA ASP A 40 -9.61 17.41 -3.95
C ASP A 40 -8.44 17.55 -2.95
N MET A 41 -8.25 18.76 -2.40
CA MET A 41 -7.12 19.05 -1.50
C MET A 41 -7.15 18.24 -0.20
N GLU A 42 -8.33 17.92 0.35
CA GLU A 42 -8.45 17.14 1.58
C GLU A 42 -7.99 15.69 1.35
N SER A 43 -8.36 15.16 0.19
CA SER A 43 -7.91 13.88 -0.33
C SER A 43 -6.38 13.82 -0.54
N VAL A 44 -5.78 14.88 -1.08
CA VAL A 44 -4.31 15.02 -1.20
C VAL A 44 -3.64 15.05 0.17
N GLU A 45 -4.13 15.86 1.10
CA GLU A 45 -3.56 16.00 2.45
C GLU A 45 -3.57 14.67 3.19
N ARG A 46 -4.69 13.93 3.15
CA ARG A 46 -4.78 12.58 3.75
C ARG A 46 -3.77 11.61 3.15
N LEU A 47 -3.53 11.69 1.84
CA LEU A 47 -2.56 10.81 1.19
C LEU A 47 -1.13 11.16 1.60
N LEU A 48 -0.79 12.45 1.64
CA LEU A 48 0.52 12.93 2.09
C LEU A 48 0.80 12.56 3.56
N ASP A 49 -0.21 12.60 4.42
CA ASP A 49 -0.09 12.18 5.83
C ASP A 49 0.20 10.67 5.97
N PHE A 50 -0.34 9.86 5.06
CA PHE A 50 -0.22 8.39 5.15
C PHE A 50 1.01 7.80 4.46
N LEU A 51 1.48 8.42 3.38
CA LEU A 51 2.65 7.94 2.62
C LEU A 51 3.88 7.61 3.48
N PRO A 52 4.29 8.46 4.46
CA PRO A 52 5.42 8.16 5.33
C PRO A 52 5.25 6.86 6.10
N GLU A 53 4.08 6.64 6.69
CA GLU A 53 3.80 5.44 7.47
C GLU A 53 3.79 4.18 6.60
N MET A 54 3.24 4.31 5.39
CA MET A 54 3.20 3.22 4.42
C MET A 54 4.60 2.86 3.91
N LEU A 55 5.45 3.86 3.67
CA LEU A 55 6.84 3.67 3.25
C LEU A 55 7.67 3.02 4.36
N LEU A 56 7.56 3.52 5.59
CA LEU A 56 8.24 2.98 6.77
C LEU A 56 8.06 1.47 6.92
N ALA A 57 6.80 1.03 6.91
CA ALA A 57 6.47 -0.37 7.08
C ALA A 57 6.99 -1.25 5.95
N GLY A 58 7.15 -0.67 4.75
CA GLY A 58 7.76 -1.32 3.61
C GLY A 58 9.29 -1.40 3.69
N LEU A 59 9.96 -0.44 4.33
CA LEU A 59 11.42 -0.40 4.47
C LEU A 59 11.95 -1.38 5.52
N GLN A 60 11.19 -1.64 6.59
CA GLN A 60 11.62 -2.46 7.73
C GLN A 60 12.17 -3.84 7.36
N LYS A 61 11.71 -4.45 6.26
CA LYS A 61 12.11 -5.82 5.92
C LYS A 61 13.57 -5.94 5.47
N PHE A 62 14.09 -4.91 4.80
CA PHE A 62 15.44 -4.91 4.22
C PHE A 62 16.37 -3.86 4.82
N HIS A 63 15.81 -2.86 5.51
CA HIS A 63 16.54 -1.71 6.05
C HIS A 63 16.20 -1.52 7.54
N ALA A 64 16.15 -2.62 8.30
CA ALA A 64 15.75 -2.64 9.71
C ALA A 64 16.74 -1.90 10.62
N ASP A 65 18.01 -1.84 10.23
CA ASP A 65 19.06 -1.08 10.89
C ASP A 65 18.76 0.43 10.91
N GLU A 66 18.18 0.95 9.84
CA GLU A 66 17.87 2.37 9.71
C GLU A 66 16.41 2.72 10.07
N PHE A 67 15.46 1.88 9.64
CA PHE A 67 14.01 2.12 9.68
C PHE A 67 13.25 1.11 10.56
N GLY A 68 13.93 0.16 11.18
CA GLY A 68 13.32 -0.78 12.11
C GLY A 68 12.82 -0.08 13.38
N TYR A 69 11.61 -0.45 13.81
CA TYR A 69 11.05 -0.05 15.09
C TYR A 69 10.11 -1.15 15.59
N ASP A 70 9.86 -1.18 16.90
CA ASP A 70 8.79 -2.02 17.43
C ASP A 70 7.42 -1.35 17.16
N PRO A 71 6.48 -2.00 16.45
CA PRO A 71 5.14 -1.44 16.22
C PRO A 71 4.36 -1.04 17.47
N ASP A 72 4.73 -1.59 18.64
CA ASP A 72 4.10 -1.25 19.92
C ASP A 72 4.86 -0.11 20.67
N ASN A 73 5.92 0.45 20.07
CA ASN A 73 6.71 1.56 20.61
C ASN A 73 6.59 2.83 19.74
N GLU A 74 5.67 3.72 20.13
CA GLU A 74 5.40 4.97 19.41
C GLU A 74 6.61 5.92 19.37
N ALA A 75 7.46 5.93 20.39
CA ALA A 75 8.64 6.82 20.42
C ALA A 75 9.66 6.41 19.36
N GLN A 76 9.92 5.11 19.20
CA GLN A 76 10.78 4.62 18.12
C GLN A 76 10.16 4.87 16.75
N LYS A 77 8.85 4.68 16.61
CA LYS A 77 8.12 4.98 15.37
C LYS A 77 8.31 6.45 14.99
N ALA A 78 8.10 7.38 15.92
CA ALA A 78 8.26 8.81 15.69
C ALA A 78 9.69 9.19 15.28
N GLU A 79 10.72 8.62 15.92
CA GLU A 79 12.11 8.84 15.53
C GLU A 79 12.38 8.39 14.09
N LYS A 80 11.86 7.21 13.70
CA LYS A 80 12.02 6.72 12.31
C LYS A 80 11.20 7.54 11.32
N MET A 81 10.13 8.21 11.76
CA MET A 81 9.30 9.13 10.93
C MET A 81 10.05 10.33 10.43
N ASN A 82 10.87 10.95 11.25
CA ASN A 82 11.70 12.05 10.78
C ASN A 82 12.58 11.62 9.59
N LYS A 83 13.21 10.45 9.65
CA LYS A 83 14.04 9.93 8.55
C LYS A 83 13.24 9.63 7.27
N VAL A 84 11.99 9.20 7.41
CA VAL A 84 11.14 8.92 6.25
C VAL A 84 10.63 10.21 5.64
N TYR A 85 10.36 11.25 6.44
CA TYR A 85 10.07 12.58 5.91
C TYR A 85 11.26 13.12 5.12
N ASP A 86 12.49 13.03 5.66
CA ASP A 86 13.70 13.43 4.93
C ASP A 86 13.86 12.67 3.60
N LEU A 87 13.56 11.37 3.57
CA LEU A 87 13.57 10.58 2.33
C LEU A 87 12.50 11.02 1.33
N LEU A 88 11.32 11.40 1.81
CA LEU A 88 10.22 11.85 0.95
C LEU A 88 10.51 13.23 0.37
N ASP A 89 11.14 14.12 1.13
CA ASP A 89 11.66 15.40 0.62
C ASP A 89 12.62 15.14 -0.55
N ASP A 90 13.61 14.25 -0.37
CA ASP A 90 14.54 13.84 -1.44
C ASP A 90 13.84 13.22 -2.67
N TYR A 91 12.71 12.53 -2.47
CA TYR A 91 11.94 11.94 -3.56
C TYR A 91 11.14 13.00 -4.32
N PHE A 92 10.45 13.89 -3.62
CA PHE A 92 9.60 14.91 -4.22
C PHE A 92 10.39 16.04 -4.88
N ASP A 93 11.61 16.32 -4.41
CA ASP A 93 12.54 17.25 -5.06
C ASP A 93 13.20 16.66 -6.32
N SER A 94 13.04 15.35 -6.58
CA SER A 94 13.59 14.69 -7.75
C SER A 94 12.66 14.74 -8.97
N ASP A 95 13.20 14.54 -10.17
CA ASP A 95 12.42 14.43 -11.41
C ASP A 95 11.39 13.27 -11.42
N CYS A 96 11.51 12.34 -10.47
CA CYS A 96 10.61 11.19 -10.29
C CYS A 96 9.55 11.43 -9.20
N GLY A 97 9.54 12.60 -8.57
CA GLY A 97 8.71 12.98 -7.44
C GLY A 97 7.22 13.12 -7.78
N ASP A 98 6.50 12.00 -7.86
CA ASP A 98 5.04 12.02 -8.01
C ASP A 98 4.35 11.23 -6.88
N MET A 99 3.42 11.89 -6.19
CA MET A 99 2.71 11.37 -5.02
C MET A 99 1.82 10.18 -5.40
N GLN A 100 1.07 10.29 -6.51
CA GLN A 100 0.15 9.23 -6.94
C GLN A 100 0.92 7.98 -7.36
N THR A 101 2.02 8.15 -8.08
CA THR A 101 2.93 7.09 -8.52
C THR A 101 3.58 6.40 -7.33
N LEU A 102 4.03 7.15 -6.32
CA LEU A 102 4.57 6.58 -5.10
C LEU A 102 3.52 5.75 -4.37
N PHE A 103 2.33 6.30 -4.15
CA PHE A 103 1.24 5.59 -3.49
C PHE A 103 0.86 4.31 -4.23
N ALA A 104 0.62 4.40 -5.54
CA ALA A 104 0.27 3.24 -6.37
C ALA A 104 1.37 2.17 -6.34
N THR A 105 2.64 2.59 -6.32
CA THR A 105 3.79 1.69 -6.22
C THR A 105 3.83 0.95 -4.89
N LEU A 106 3.67 1.66 -3.78
CA LEU A 106 3.63 1.08 -2.44
C LEU A 106 2.41 0.16 -2.27
N GLN A 107 1.24 0.58 -2.75
CA GLN A 107 0.00 -0.19 -2.70
C GLN A 107 0.13 -1.50 -3.48
N LYS A 108 0.69 -1.44 -4.69
CA LYS A 108 0.96 -2.62 -5.52
C LYS A 108 1.92 -3.59 -4.85
N GLU A 109 3.01 -3.10 -4.26
CA GLU A 109 3.93 -3.98 -3.54
C GLU A 109 3.25 -4.67 -2.36
N MET A 110 2.39 -3.97 -1.62
CA MET A 110 1.67 -4.55 -0.49
C MET A 110 0.60 -5.57 -0.92
N LEU A 111 -0.21 -5.24 -1.92
CA LEU A 111 -1.37 -6.04 -2.33
C LEU A 111 -1.02 -7.16 -3.30
N ASP A 112 -0.16 -6.90 -4.30
CA ASP A 112 0.05 -7.81 -5.43
C ASP A 112 1.31 -8.64 -5.28
N ASN A 113 2.37 -8.06 -4.70
CA ASN A 113 3.67 -8.71 -4.53
C ASN A 113 3.91 -9.19 -3.08
N GLY A 114 3.05 -8.76 -2.16
CA GLY A 114 3.12 -9.06 -0.74
C GLY A 114 2.43 -10.35 -0.33
N PHE A 115 2.31 -10.55 0.98
CA PHE A 115 1.62 -11.71 1.57
C PHE A 115 0.10 -11.69 1.32
N LEU A 116 -0.45 -10.55 0.93
CA LEU A 116 -1.88 -10.34 0.66
C LEU A 116 -2.31 -10.73 -0.77
N SER A 117 -1.36 -10.95 -1.67
CA SER A 117 -1.57 -11.35 -3.06
C SER A 117 -2.52 -12.54 -3.20
N LYS A 118 -2.41 -13.53 -2.31
CA LYS A 118 -3.29 -14.72 -2.30
C LYS A 118 -4.74 -14.41 -1.90
N VAL A 119 -4.98 -13.32 -1.18
CA VAL A 119 -6.33 -12.89 -0.77
C VAL A 119 -6.96 -12.05 -1.88
N VAL A 120 -6.21 -11.09 -2.42
CA VAL A 120 -6.64 -10.23 -3.53
C VAL A 120 -6.97 -11.06 -4.78
N ASN A 121 -6.07 -11.96 -5.17
CA ASN A 121 -6.26 -12.83 -6.34
C ASN A 121 -7.40 -13.85 -6.20
N ARG A 122 -7.84 -14.15 -4.96
CA ARG A 122 -9.02 -15.02 -4.74
C ARG A 122 -10.32 -14.25 -4.94
N LYS A 123 -10.38 -12.96 -4.58
CA LYS A 123 -11.56 -12.12 -4.80
C LYS A 123 -11.80 -11.89 -6.30
N THR A 124 -10.74 -11.59 -7.07
CA THR A 124 -10.82 -11.36 -8.52
C THR A 124 -11.17 -12.60 -9.34
N LYS A 125 -10.85 -13.80 -8.84
CA LYS A 125 -11.27 -15.07 -9.48
C LYS A 125 -12.73 -15.41 -9.21
N LYS A 126 -13.24 -15.14 -8.01
CA LYS A 126 -14.66 -15.38 -7.69
C LYS A 126 -15.61 -14.46 -8.46
N SER A 127 -15.24 -13.20 -8.71
CA SER A 127 -16.07 -12.26 -9.48
C SER A 127 -16.10 -12.52 -11.00
N LYS A 128 -15.32 -13.48 -11.52
CA LYS A 128 -15.31 -13.87 -12.94
C LYS A 128 -16.09 -15.16 -13.22
N THR A 129 -16.72 -15.74 -12.20
CA THR A 129 -17.41 -17.04 -12.30
C THR A 129 -18.85 -16.94 -11.81
N GLU A 130 -19.64 -16.06 -12.42
CA GLU A 130 -21.10 -16.20 -12.44
C GLU A 130 -21.53 -16.29 -13.90
N PRO A 131 -21.79 -17.49 -14.43
CA PRO A 131 -22.66 -17.64 -15.58
C PRO A 131 -24.09 -17.31 -15.12
N THR A 132 -24.72 -16.34 -15.77
CA THR A 132 -26.16 -16.10 -15.69
C THR A 132 -26.88 -17.37 -16.17
N GLU A 133 -27.41 -18.17 -15.25
CA GLU A 133 -28.45 -19.16 -15.59
C GLU A 133 -29.72 -18.37 -15.91
N ILE A 134 -30.09 -18.37 -17.18
CA ILE A 134 -31.35 -17.82 -17.66
C ILE A 134 -32.43 -18.84 -17.27
N GLU A 135 -33.27 -18.50 -16.30
CA GLU A 135 -34.57 -19.15 -16.10
C GLU A 135 -35.45 -18.85 -17.33
N GLU A 136 -35.79 -19.87 -18.11
CA GLU A 136 -37.06 -19.91 -18.83
C GLU A 136 -37.84 -21.14 -18.38
N ALA A 137 -38.63 -20.92 -17.33
CA ALA A 137 -39.69 -21.82 -16.92
C ALA A 137 -40.98 -21.45 -17.66
N GLY A 138 -41.37 -22.31 -18.61
CA GLY A 138 -42.74 -22.71 -18.92
C GLY A 138 -43.79 -21.62 -19.17
N GLU A 139 -44.08 -21.36 -20.44
CA GLU A 139 -45.46 -21.08 -20.86
C GLU A 139 -46.14 -22.41 -21.24
N SER A 140 -47.03 -22.86 -20.35
CA SER A 140 -48.10 -23.78 -20.70
C SER A 140 -49.40 -22.99 -20.71
N GLU A 141 -50.02 -22.81 -21.86
CA GLU A 141 -51.46 -22.60 -21.94
C GLU A 141 -52.05 -23.39 -23.11
N ASN A 142 -53.31 -23.75 -22.88
CA ASN A 142 -54.10 -24.83 -23.43
C ASN A 142 -54.98 -24.37 -24.60
#